data_AF-A0A7L1I987-F1
#
_entry.id   AF-A0A7L1I987-F1
#
_cell.length_a   1.000
_cell.length_b   1.000
_cell.length_c   1.000
_cell.angle_alpha   90.00
_cell.angle_beta   90.00
_cell.angle_gamma   90.00
#
_symmetry.space_group_name_H-M   'P 1'
#
loop_
_entity.id
_entity.type
_entity.pdbx_description
1 polymer ?
#
loop_
_entity_poly.entity_id
_entity_poly.type
_entity_poly.pdbx_seq_one_letter_code
_entity_poly.pdbx_strand_id
1 'polypeptide(L)'
;ERTRRLLFKGAQAYMEGPAAACAVSRSPAAEAPEGGAGGGWSGQLLIGHDGKLLRRPVATGEAPPVGVSKACSSCVRTADVKESCTQCERFVCQSCSRLCGCCNAVTCSLCSTVDYGDVGEQVLCNGCSIFQV
;
A
#
# COMPACT_ATOMS: atom_id res chain seq x y z
N GLU A 1 -33.62 -1.19 20.84
CA GLU A 1 -32.66 -0.83 21.92
C GLU A 1 -31.22 -1.36 21.80
N ARG A 2 -30.93 -2.43 21.04
CA ARG A 2 -29.59 -3.05 20.99
C ARG A 2 -28.47 -2.12 20.52
N THR A 3 -28.72 -1.32 19.48
CA THR A 3 -27.74 -0.37 18.92
C THR A 3 -27.37 0.73 19.91
N ARG A 4 -28.37 1.31 20.57
CA ARG A 4 -28.17 2.34 21.60
C ARG A 4 -27.28 1.82 22.73
N ARG A 5 -27.54 0.60 23.22
CA ARG A 5 -26.75 -0.02 24.28
C ARG A 5 -25.30 -0.30 23.87
N LEU A 6 -25.06 -0.68 22.61
CA LEU A 6 -23.70 -0.86 22.07
C LEU A 6 -22.94 0.46 22.01
N LEU A 7 -23.61 1.53 21.57
CA LEU A 7 -23.00 2.87 21.49
C LEU A 7 -22.59 3.39 22.88
N PHE A 8 -23.44 3.25 23.90
CA PHE A 8 -23.11 3.67 25.27
C PHE A 8 -21.97 2.84 25.88
N LYS A 9 -21.92 1.52 25.64
CA LYS A 9 -20.83 0.66 26.13
C LYS A 9 -19.47 1.01 25.49
N GLY A 10 -19.46 1.35 24.20
CA GLY A 10 -18.24 1.76 23.51
C GLY A 10 -17.65 3.06 24.06
N ALA A 11 -18.50 4.04 24.35
CA ALA A 11 -18.08 5.31 24.95
C ALA A 11 -17.50 5.13 26.37
N GLN A 12 -18.08 4.23 27.16
CA GLN A 12 -17.58 3.91 28.50
C GLN A 12 -16.19 3.27 28.47
N ALA A 13 -15.96 2.30 27.58
CA ALA A 13 -14.66 1.64 27.44
C ALA A 13 -13.52 2.60 27.03
N TYR A 14 -13.85 3.67 26.28
CA TYR A 14 -12.88 4.71 25.90
C TYR A 14 -12.50 5.61 27.09
N MET A 15 -13.44 5.90 27.98
CA MET A 15 -13.22 6.76 29.15
C MET A 15 -12.55 6.03 30.32
N GLU A 16 -12.73 4.71 30.41
CA GLU A 16 -12.21 3.86 31.50
C GLU A 16 -10.86 3.21 31.19
N GLY A 17 -10.27 3.48 30.02
CA GLY A 17 -8.93 3.01 29.66
C GLY A 17 -7.87 3.65 30.57
N PRO A 18 -7.01 2.87 31.25
CA PRO A 18 -6.00 3.44 32.13
C PRO A 18 -5.00 4.26 31.31
N ALA A 19 -4.79 5.51 31.74
CA ALA A 19 -3.57 6.25 31.45
C ALA A 19 -2.38 5.47 32.06
N ALA A 20 -1.71 4.64 31.25
CA ALA A 20 -0.50 3.91 31.65
C ALA A 20 0.35 3.71 30.39
N ALA A 21 1.38 4.52 30.14
CA ALA A 21 2.70 4.38 30.77
C ALA A 21 3.23 2.93 30.65
N CYS A 22 3.66 2.53 29.46
CA CYS A 22 4.52 1.37 29.30
C CYS A 22 5.94 1.73 29.77
N ALA A 23 6.12 1.74 31.09
CA ALA A 23 7.42 1.64 31.73
C ALA A 23 7.92 0.20 31.59
N VAL A 24 9.03 -0.01 30.88
CA VAL A 24 9.90 -1.16 31.07
C VAL A 24 11.23 -0.63 31.60
N SER A 25 11.46 -0.85 32.90
CA SER A 25 12.75 -0.70 33.58
C SER A 25 13.46 -2.08 33.57
N ARG A 26 14.79 -2.28 33.56
CA ARG A 26 15.97 -1.64 34.18
C ARG A 26 17.25 -2.05 33.37
N SER A 27 18.19 -1.17 32.97
CA SER A 27 19.42 -0.62 33.65
C SER A 27 20.64 -1.58 33.68
N PRO A 28 21.93 -1.15 33.80
CA PRO A 28 22.61 0.12 33.47
C PRO A 28 23.96 0.00 32.67
N ALA A 29 24.44 1.16 32.18
CA ALA A 29 25.82 1.63 31.88
C ALA A 29 26.79 0.83 30.97
N ALA A 30 27.16 1.40 29.81
CA ALA A 30 28.52 1.89 29.51
C ALA A 30 28.66 2.33 28.03
N GLU A 31 29.01 3.60 27.87
CA GLU A 31 29.88 4.25 26.87
C GLU A 31 29.88 3.78 25.39
N ALA A 32 29.61 4.74 24.50
CA ALA A 32 29.82 4.64 23.05
C ALA A 32 31.34 4.52 22.72
N PRO A 33 31.74 4.00 21.55
CA PRO A 33 31.62 4.78 20.32
C PRO A 33 31.32 3.98 19.03
N GLU A 34 30.82 4.74 18.05
CA GLU A 34 30.99 4.62 16.59
C GLU A 34 30.77 3.29 15.84
N GLY A 35 30.10 3.44 14.69
CA GLY A 35 30.21 2.50 13.57
C GLY A 35 29.02 1.56 13.42
N GLY A 36 28.00 2.02 12.71
CA GLY A 36 26.93 1.12 12.26
C GLY A 36 25.92 1.87 11.43
N ALA A 37 26.15 1.91 10.11
CA ALA A 37 25.15 2.26 9.12
C ALA A 37 24.02 1.23 9.15
N GLY A 38 23.17 1.29 10.18
CA GLY A 38 21.94 0.52 10.27
C GLY A 38 20.94 1.13 9.31
N GLY A 39 20.66 0.42 8.22
CA GLY A 39 19.66 0.78 7.22
C GLY A 39 18.36 1.20 7.92
N GLY A 40 18.15 2.51 7.96
CA GLY A 40 17.04 3.11 8.68
C GLY A 40 15.74 2.67 8.04
N TRP A 41 14.86 2.03 8.81
CA TRP A 41 13.52 1.72 8.36
C TRP A 41 12.82 3.03 8.00
N SER A 42 12.56 3.21 6.70
CA SER A 42 11.85 4.37 6.19
C SER A 42 10.44 4.37 6.80
N GLY A 43 10.14 5.37 7.63
CA GLY A 43 8.82 5.55 8.24
C GLY A 43 8.76 5.57 9.77
N GLN A 44 9.84 5.29 10.49
CA GLN A 44 9.83 5.44 11.96
C GLN A 44 9.82 6.91 12.39
N LEU A 45 8.99 7.23 13.38
CA LEU A 45 8.91 8.54 14.03
C LEU A 45 9.82 8.56 15.27
N LEU A 46 10.53 9.65 15.49
CA LEU A 46 11.34 9.90 16.68
C LEU A 46 10.48 10.59 17.75
N ILE A 47 10.64 10.24 19.02
CA ILE A 47 10.01 10.98 20.13
C ILE A 47 10.90 12.20 20.44
N GLY A 48 10.37 13.40 20.21
CA GLY A 48 11.01 14.66 20.54
C GLY A 48 11.11 14.86 22.07
N HIS A 49 12.01 15.74 22.49
CA HIS A 49 12.18 16.09 23.90
C HIS A 49 10.92 16.71 24.52
N ASP A 50 10.04 17.27 23.68
CA ASP A 50 8.72 17.80 24.05
C ASP A 50 7.61 16.73 24.00
N GLY A 51 7.98 15.45 23.85
CA GLY A 51 7.06 14.30 23.78
C GLY A 51 6.35 14.14 22.43
N LYS A 52 6.63 14.99 21.44
CA LYS A 52 5.97 14.93 20.13
C LYS A 52 6.64 13.96 19.18
N LEU A 53 5.86 13.32 18.33
CA LEU A 53 6.39 12.45 17.28
C LEU A 53 6.92 13.30 16.12
N LEU A 54 8.23 13.27 15.91
CA LEU A 54 8.93 13.96 14.83
C LEU A 54 9.27 12.97 13.73
N ARG A 55 9.04 13.36 12.47
CA ARG A 55 9.64 12.60 11.37
C ARG A 55 11.15 12.73 11.45
N ARG A 56 11.86 11.59 11.43
CA ARG A 56 13.32 11.59 11.34
C ARG A 56 13.71 12.35 10.06
N PRO A 57 14.55 13.40 10.14
CA PRO A 57 15.08 14.05 8.95
C PRO A 57 15.78 12.99 8.11
N VAL A 58 15.29 12.76 6.90
CA VAL A 58 16.01 11.95 5.92
C VAL A 58 17.29 12.72 5.63
N ALA A 59 18.44 12.07 5.85
CA ALA A 59 19.74 12.64 5.50
C ALA A 59 19.66 13.18 4.08
N THR A 60 20.12 14.41 3.89
CA THR A 60 20.01 15.21 2.67
C THR A 60 20.47 14.42 1.46
N GLY A 61 19.52 13.77 0.82
CA GLY A 61 19.68 12.92 -0.34
C GLY A 61 18.31 12.90 -0.97
N GLU A 62 18.12 13.86 -1.87
CA GLU A 62 17.02 14.00 -2.83
C GLU A 62 15.83 13.07 -2.53
N ALA A 63 14.92 13.53 -1.67
CA ALA A 63 13.69 12.79 -1.42
C ALA A 63 12.95 12.66 -2.75
N PRO A 64 12.71 11.43 -3.26
CA PRO A 64 11.92 11.27 -4.47
C PRO A 64 10.54 11.87 -4.19
N PRO A 65 9.92 12.55 -5.17
CA PRO A 65 8.69 13.31 -4.97
C PRO A 65 7.65 12.44 -4.27
N VAL A 66 7.20 12.93 -3.12
CA VAL A 66 6.09 12.35 -2.37
C VAL A 66 4.90 12.29 -3.31
N GLY A 67 4.44 11.09 -3.67
CA GLY A 67 3.05 10.94 -4.12
C GLY A 67 2.75 10.11 -5.36
N VAL A 68 3.70 9.46 -6.02
CA VAL A 68 3.34 8.41 -7.00
C VAL A 68 3.64 7.06 -6.38
N SER A 69 2.58 6.38 -5.90
CA SER A 69 2.73 5.05 -5.33
C SER A 69 3.41 4.14 -6.37
N LYS A 70 4.61 3.65 -6.06
CA LYS A 70 5.36 2.72 -6.90
C LYS A 70 4.72 1.31 -6.94
N ALA A 71 3.59 1.13 -6.26
CA ALA A 71 2.80 -0.09 -6.29
C ALA A 71 2.01 -0.27 -7.60
N CYS A 72 1.82 -1.52 -8.01
CA CYS A 72 0.84 -1.94 -9.00
C CYS A 72 -0.57 -1.78 -8.42
N SER A 73 -1.50 -1.22 -9.18
CA SER A 73 -2.88 -1.02 -8.71
C SER A 73 -3.67 -2.33 -8.55
N SER A 74 -3.22 -3.43 -9.16
CA SER A 74 -3.87 -4.73 -9.10
C SER A 74 -3.30 -5.62 -7.99
N CYS A 75 -1.96 -5.79 -7.94
CA CYS A 75 -1.33 -6.69 -6.97
C CYS A 75 -0.64 -5.99 -5.79
N VAL A 76 -0.71 -4.66 -5.71
CA VAL A 76 -0.11 -3.78 -4.68
C VAL A 76 1.41 -3.92 -4.46
N ARG A 77 2.08 -4.84 -5.18
CA ARG A 77 3.53 -4.98 -5.18
C ARG A 77 4.17 -3.79 -5.88
N THR A 78 5.31 -3.34 -5.36
CA THR A 78 6.17 -2.38 -6.04
C THR A 78 6.77 -3.01 -7.29
N ALA A 79 6.70 -2.28 -8.41
CA ALA A 79 7.27 -2.70 -9.68
C ALA A 79 7.93 -1.49 -10.36
N ASP A 80 9.12 -1.71 -10.90
CA ASP A 80 9.92 -0.66 -11.55
C ASP A 80 9.38 -0.30 -12.94
N VAL A 81 8.85 -1.30 -13.66
CA VAL A 81 8.20 -1.12 -14.96
C VAL A 81 6.69 -1.28 -14.82
N LYS A 82 5.96 -0.27 -15.30
CA LYS A 82 4.51 -0.24 -15.25
C LYS A 82 3.92 0.28 -16.55
N GLU A 83 2.74 -0.22 -16.87
CA GLU A 83 1.93 0.23 -18.00
C GLU A 83 0.60 0.79 -17.48
N SER A 84 -0.02 1.72 -18.21
CA SER A 84 -1.35 2.22 -17.90
C SER A 84 -2.41 1.35 -18.58
N CYS A 85 -3.43 0.94 -17.82
CA CYS A 85 -4.59 0.28 -18.41
C CYS A 85 -5.42 1.29 -19.22
N THR A 86 -5.76 0.99 -20.47
CA THR A 86 -6.55 1.90 -21.33
C THR A 86 -7.98 2.12 -20.85
N GLN A 87 -8.54 1.19 -20.07
CA GLN A 87 -9.94 1.24 -19.62
C GLN A 87 -10.13 2.01 -18.30
N CYS A 88 -9.15 1.95 -17.39
CA CYS A 88 -9.27 2.55 -16.05
C CYS A 88 -8.11 3.47 -15.68
N GLU A 89 -7.16 3.66 -16.60
CA GLU A 89 -6.01 4.58 -16.51
C GLU A 89 -5.06 4.32 -15.33
N ARG A 90 -5.27 3.23 -14.60
CA ARG A 90 -4.43 2.82 -13.46
C ARG A 90 -3.16 2.13 -13.93
N PHE A 91 -2.05 2.44 -13.26
CA PHE A 91 -0.76 1.78 -13.51
C PHE A 91 -0.73 0.36 -12.93
N VAL A 92 -0.31 -0.60 -13.75
CA VAL A 92 -0.14 -2.01 -13.38
C VAL A 92 1.24 -2.52 -13.78
N CYS A 93 1.75 -3.54 -13.07
CA CYS A 93 3.00 -4.19 -13.44
C CYS A 93 2.76 -5.14 -14.63
N GLN A 94 3.84 -5.56 -15.28
CA GLN A 94 3.79 -6.46 -16.45
C GLN A 94 3.04 -7.79 -16.18
N SER A 95 3.10 -8.32 -14.96
CA SER A 95 2.36 -9.54 -14.60
C SER A 95 0.84 -9.31 -14.47
N CYS A 96 0.43 -8.07 -14.24
CA CYS A 96 -0.97 -7.67 -14.10
C CYS A 96 -1.51 -6.96 -15.36
N SER A 97 -0.66 -6.65 -16.33
CA SER A 97 -1.08 -6.20 -17.65
C SER A 97 -1.37 -7.38 -18.56
N ARG A 98 -2.33 -7.18 -19.46
CA ARG A 98 -2.78 -8.11 -20.48
C ARG A 98 -3.01 -7.33 -21.77
N LEU A 99 -2.80 -7.97 -22.91
CA LEU A 99 -3.14 -7.40 -24.21
C LEU A 99 -4.45 -8.00 -24.68
N CYS A 100 -5.38 -7.14 -25.10
CA CYS A 100 -6.61 -7.58 -25.75
C CYS A 100 -6.27 -8.21 -27.10
N GLY A 101 -6.71 -9.44 -27.36
CA GLY A 101 -6.48 -10.15 -28.63
C GLY A 101 -7.16 -9.50 -29.83
N CYS A 102 -8.19 -8.66 -29.63
CA CYS A 102 -8.91 -7.98 -30.71
C CYS A 102 -8.31 -6.62 -31.07
N CYS A 103 -7.99 -5.79 -30.08
CA CYS A 103 -7.60 -4.39 -30.29
C CYS A 103 -6.18 -4.06 -29.80
N ASN A 104 -5.43 -5.05 -29.31
CA ASN A 104 -4.09 -4.92 -28.73
C ASN A 104 -3.95 -3.87 -27.62
N ALA A 105 -5.07 -3.40 -27.06
CA ALA A 105 -5.05 -2.46 -25.96
C ALA A 105 -4.54 -3.13 -24.67
N VAL A 106 -3.68 -2.41 -23.94
CA VAL A 106 -3.20 -2.83 -22.62
C VAL A 106 -4.32 -2.69 -21.59
N THR A 107 -4.65 -3.80 -20.94
CA THR A 107 -5.70 -3.89 -19.92
C THR A 107 -5.18 -4.52 -18.65
N CYS A 108 -5.72 -4.13 -17.50
CA CYS A 108 -5.43 -4.83 -16.26
C CYS A 108 -6.29 -6.10 -16.14
N SER A 109 -5.93 -6.98 -15.20
CA SER A 109 -6.70 -8.21 -14.90
C SER A 109 -8.17 -7.98 -14.52
N LEU A 110 -8.54 -6.78 -14.05
CA LEU A 110 -9.94 -6.43 -13.73
C LEU A 110 -10.70 -5.87 -14.93
N CYS A 111 -10.00 -5.34 -15.93
CA CYS A 111 -10.58 -4.73 -17.13
C CYS A 111 -10.50 -5.66 -18.36
N SER A 112 -10.19 -6.92 -18.13
CA SER A 112 -10.13 -7.96 -19.14
C SER A 112 -10.82 -9.23 -18.66
N THR A 113 -11.32 -9.99 -19.64
CA THR A 113 -11.93 -11.30 -19.47
C THR A 113 -11.14 -12.30 -20.31
N VAL A 114 -10.96 -13.52 -19.81
CA VAL A 114 -10.41 -14.63 -20.59
C VAL A 114 -11.59 -15.36 -21.21
N ASP A 115 -11.67 -15.32 -22.53
CA ASP A 115 -12.56 -16.16 -23.31
C ASP A 115 -11.91 -17.53 -23.53
N TYR A 116 -12.70 -18.59 -23.35
CA TYR A 116 -12.26 -19.99 -23.49
C TYR A 116 -13.01 -20.66 -24.65
N GLY A 117 -13.19 -19.93 -25.75
CA GLY A 117 -13.86 -20.44 -26.95
C GLY A 117 -13.08 -21.58 -27.65
N ASP A 118 -13.63 -22.04 -28.78
CA ASP A 118 -13.14 -23.21 -29.52
C ASP A 118 -11.68 -23.09 -30.03
N VAL A 119 -11.16 -21.87 -30.10
CA VAL A 119 -9.80 -21.58 -30.61
C VAL A 119 -8.74 -21.50 -29.48
N GLY A 120 -9.14 -21.77 -28.23
CA GLY A 120 -8.28 -21.70 -27.05
C GLY A 120 -8.52 -20.46 -26.18
N GLU A 121 -7.62 -20.22 -25.22
CA GLU A 121 -7.72 -19.08 -24.31
C GLU A 121 -7.35 -17.76 -25.01
N GLN A 122 -8.24 -16.77 -24.97
CA GLN A 122 -8.00 -15.44 -25.50
C GLN A 122 -8.36 -14.37 -24.47
N VAL A 123 -7.50 -13.37 -24.30
CA VAL A 123 -7.79 -12.24 -23.41
C VAL A 123 -8.47 -11.12 -24.18
N LEU A 124 -9.55 -10.58 -23.63
CA LEU A 124 -10.33 -9.52 -24.25
C LEU A 124 -10.53 -8.39 -23.26
N CYS A 125 -10.45 -7.15 -23.74
CA CYS A 125 -10.90 -6.03 -22.94
C CYS A 125 -12.43 -6.06 -22.78
N ASN A 126 -12.95 -5.44 -21.73
CA ASN A 126 -14.40 -5.37 -21.50
C ASN A 126 -15.16 -4.80 -22.70
N GLY A 127 -14.57 -3.88 -23.47
CA GLY A 127 -15.18 -3.35 -24.70
C GLY A 127 -15.30 -4.40 -25.81
N CYS A 128 -14.23 -5.16 -26.08
CA CYS A 128 -14.25 -6.20 -27.12
C CYS A 128 -15.05 -7.43 -26.71
N SER A 129 -15.16 -7.73 -25.41
CA SER A 129 -15.91 -8.90 -24.91
C SER A 129 -17.41 -8.82 -25.22
N ILE A 130 -17.98 -7.62 -25.37
CA ILE A 130 -19.42 -7.43 -25.65
C ILE A 130 -19.80 -7.93 -27.05
N PHE A 131 -18.84 -8.04 -27.97
CA PHE A 131 -19.08 -8.46 -29.35
C PHE A 131 -18.94 -9.97 -29.57
N GLN A 132 -18.70 -10.75 -28.51
CA GLN A 132 -18.56 -12.21 -28.58
C GLN A 132 -19.84 -12.99 -28.23
N VAL A 133 -21.01 -12.37 -28.40
CA VAL A 133 -22.32 -13.02 -28.26
C VAL A 133 -22.70 -13.84 -29.48
#